data_AF-A0A258JSY2-F1
#
_entry.id   AF-A0A258JSY2-F1
#
_cell.length_a   1.000
_cell.length_b   1.000
_cell.length_c   1.000
_cell.angle_alpha   90.00
_cell.angle_beta   90.00
_cell.angle_gamma   90.00
#
_symmetry.space_group_name_H-M   'P 1'
#
loop_
_entity.id
_entity.type
_entity.pdbx_description
1 polymer ?
#
loop_
_entity_poly.entity_id
_entity_poly.type
_entity_poly.pdbx_seq_one_letter_code
_entity_poly.pdbx_strand_id
1 'polypeptide(L)'
;VHYFFEPKGKPGVIKPIDKKSNYVKRCLGIPGDSLAIKDGIVFINGKELILPERAKPQFSYAVGIDTKNPPADLENLLREMDVTDGVGINDARDTIYFRALTAAGAERLKNTAGITAVKRQISRGVEQNIFPNINKWNQDNFGPIYIPQKGKTVALTLESLPFYKRIITDYEIDDNGNKNDLKVTGNEIRLNGKVINSYTFKQNYYWMMGDNRHNSEDSRYWGYVPEDHIVGKPVFIWMSWDANGKGLNKVRWDRVFTTVSGEGQPQSYFKIFLIVLAAFFVGEYFWKKRNKNI
;
A
#
# COMPACT_ATOMS: atom_id res chain seq x y z
N VAL A 1 12.92 15.92 7.17
CA VAL A 1 11.57 15.76 7.74
C VAL A 1 10.58 16.01 6.61
N HIS A 2 10.03 14.97 6.01
CA HIS A 2 9.10 15.11 4.88
C HIS A 2 7.67 15.21 5.42
N TYR A 3 6.96 16.24 4.94
CA TYR A 3 5.61 16.59 5.31
C TYR A 3 4.60 15.86 4.46
N PHE A 4 3.80 14.93 5.01
CA PHE A 4 2.58 14.51 4.31
C PHE A 4 1.43 14.29 5.32
N PHE A 5 0.29 14.94 5.03
CA PHE A 5 -0.93 15.15 5.84
C PHE A 5 -0.91 16.19 6.99
N GLU A 6 0.14 17.00 7.15
CA GLU A 6 0.08 18.19 8.03
C GLU A 6 -0.18 19.46 7.21
N PRO A 7 -1.04 20.40 7.70
CA PRO A 7 -1.27 21.67 7.02
C PRO A 7 0.06 22.38 6.74
N LYS A 8 0.21 22.94 5.53
CA LYS A 8 1.41 23.70 5.13
C LYS A 8 1.75 24.75 6.21
N GLY A 9 3.01 24.78 6.64
CA GLY A 9 3.56 25.87 7.48
C GLY A 9 3.85 25.54 8.95
N LYS A 10 3.68 24.29 9.41
CA LYS A 10 4.15 23.88 10.74
C LYS A 10 5.46 23.08 10.61
N PRO A 11 6.46 23.24 11.50
CA PRO A 11 7.62 22.35 11.54
C PRO A 11 7.16 20.91 11.76
N GLY A 12 7.65 19.95 10.99
CA GLY A 12 7.24 18.56 11.12
C GLY A 12 7.53 18.06 12.52
N VAL A 13 6.49 17.71 13.27
CA VAL A 13 6.64 17.31 14.67
C VAL A 13 7.13 15.87 14.70
N ILE A 14 8.26 15.62 15.37
CA ILE A 14 8.68 14.26 15.72
C ILE A 14 7.67 13.73 16.74
N LYS A 15 6.72 12.91 16.26
CA LYS A 15 5.72 12.29 17.11
C LYS A 15 6.31 11.05 17.78
N PRO A 16 6.04 10.81 19.07
CA PRO A 16 6.32 9.52 19.69
C PRO A 16 5.57 8.42 18.93
N ILE A 17 6.05 7.17 19.02
CA ILE A 17 5.66 6.09 18.11
C ILE A 17 4.15 5.82 18.12
N ASP A 18 3.52 6.00 19.28
CA ASP A 18 2.09 5.89 19.55
C ASP A 18 1.24 6.96 18.86
N LYS A 19 1.82 8.12 18.52
CA LYS A 19 1.15 9.24 17.84
C LYS A 19 1.50 9.34 16.35
N LYS A 20 2.22 8.36 15.80
CA LYS A 20 2.53 8.32 14.37
C LYS A 20 1.27 7.96 13.56
N SER A 21 1.23 8.44 12.32
CA SER A 21 0.16 8.11 11.38
C SER A 21 0.21 6.61 11.05
N ASN A 22 -0.93 5.94 11.19
CA ASN A 22 -1.05 4.52 10.85
C ASN A 22 -1.43 4.36 9.38
N TYR A 23 -0.68 3.49 8.68
CA TYR A 23 -0.96 3.13 7.29
C TYR A 23 -1.24 1.64 7.20
N VAL A 24 -2.20 1.26 6.37
CA VAL A 24 -2.41 -0.13 5.96
C VAL A 24 -1.80 -0.31 4.58
N LYS A 25 -0.76 -1.14 4.51
CA LYS A 25 -0.02 -1.44 3.28
C LYS A 25 0.25 -2.94 3.20
N ARG A 26 0.50 -3.43 1.99
CA ARG A 26 0.90 -4.81 1.75
C ARG A 26 2.42 -4.93 1.86
N CYS A 27 2.88 -5.89 2.66
CA CYS A 27 4.29 -6.28 2.69
C CYS A 27 4.62 -7.02 1.39
N LEU A 28 5.48 -6.44 0.56
CA LEU A 28 5.93 -7.02 -0.71
C LEU A 28 7.35 -7.58 -0.66
N GLY A 29 8.15 -7.19 0.33
CA GLY A 29 9.51 -7.71 0.51
C GLY A 29 9.87 -7.80 1.98
N ILE A 30 10.62 -8.85 2.32
CA ILE A 30 10.99 -9.21 3.69
C ILE A 30 12.51 -9.09 3.88
N PRO A 31 13.03 -9.15 5.13
CA PRO A 31 14.46 -9.03 5.40
C PRO A 31 15.28 -10.03 4.59
N GLY A 32 16.31 -9.54 3.90
CA GLY A 32 17.21 -10.36 3.10
C GLY A 32 16.87 -10.41 1.60
N ASP A 33 15.68 -9.96 1.20
CA ASP A 33 15.27 -9.96 -0.20
C ASP A 33 16.03 -8.93 -1.05
N SER A 34 16.20 -9.24 -2.33
CA SER A 34 16.48 -8.28 -3.38
C SER A 34 15.18 -7.89 -4.09
N LEU A 35 14.80 -6.62 -4.04
CA LEU A 35 13.55 -6.12 -4.61
C LEU A 35 13.80 -5.23 -5.82
N ALA A 36 13.07 -5.47 -6.91
CA ALA A 36 13.01 -4.59 -8.07
C ALA A 36 11.56 -4.39 -8.52
N ILE A 37 11.30 -3.30 -9.24
CA ILE A 37 10.02 -3.04 -9.91
C ILE A 37 10.31 -2.78 -11.38
N LYS A 38 9.60 -3.46 -12.27
CA LYS A 38 9.70 -3.29 -13.73
C LYS A 38 8.29 -3.13 -14.29
N ASP A 39 8.04 -2.02 -14.97
CA ASP A 39 6.71 -1.65 -15.47
C ASP A 39 5.59 -1.87 -14.41
N GLY A 40 5.84 -1.47 -13.16
CA GLY A 40 4.89 -1.57 -12.04
C GLY A 40 4.73 -2.97 -11.41
N ILE A 41 5.40 -3.99 -11.97
CA ILE A 41 5.40 -5.37 -11.46
C ILE A 41 6.59 -5.56 -10.52
N VAL A 42 6.35 -6.17 -9.36
CA VAL A 42 7.37 -6.37 -8.32
C VAL A 42 8.08 -7.70 -8.54
N PHE A 43 9.40 -7.69 -8.40
CA PHE A 43 10.27 -8.84 -8.48
C PHE A 43 11.03 -8.99 -7.17
N ILE A 44 11.04 -10.20 -6.61
CA ILE A 44 11.78 -10.59 -5.42
C ILE A 44 12.81 -11.64 -5.81
N ASN A 45 14.08 -11.38 -5.50
CA ASN A 45 15.22 -12.24 -5.81
C ASN A 45 15.25 -12.63 -7.30
N GLY A 46 14.92 -11.67 -8.17
CA GLY A 46 14.88 -11.83 -9.63
C GLY A 46 13.63 -12.51 -10.19
N LYS A 47 12.70 -12.98 -9.34
CA LYS A 47 11.45 -13.65 -9.76
C LYS A 47 10.26 -12.74 -9.57
N GLU A 48 9.28 -12.81 -10.48
CA GLU A 48 8.03 -12.06 -10.34
C GLU A 48 7.29 -12.45 -9.05
N LEU A 49 6.84 -11.44 -8.30
CA LEU A 49 6.08 -11.65 -7.08
C LEU A 49 4.62 -11.95 -7.42
N ILE A 50 4.22 -13.21 -7.24
CA ILE A 50 2.83 -13.63 -7.39
C ILE A 50 2.04 -13.21 -6.14
N LEU A 51 1.04 -12.34 -6.34
CA LEU A 51 0.18 -11.87 -5.27
C LEU A 51 -0.95 -12.88 -4.99
N PRO A 52 -1.42 -12.99 -3.74
CA PRO A 52 -2.57 -13.84 -3.43
C PRO A 52 -3.83 -13.34 -4.14
N GLU A 53 -4.80 -14.23 -4.36
CA GLU A 53 -6.05 -13.92 -5.07
C GLU A 53 -6.84 -12.74 -4.48
N ARG A 54 -6.72 -12.52 -3.17
CA ARG A 54 -7.34 -11.38 -2.45
C ARG A 54 -6.68 -10.03 -2.75
N ALA A 55 -5.47 -10.03 -3.30
CA ALA A 55 -4.79 -8.81 -3.69
C ALA A 55 -5.40 -8.29 -4.99
N LYS A 56 -5.83 -7.03 -4.96
CA LYS A 56 -6.40 -6.36 -6.12
C LYS A 56 -5.58 -5.12 -6.42
N PRO A 57 -4.32 -5.28 -6.89
CA PRO A 57 -3.50 -4.13 -7.27
C PRO A 57 -4.22 -3.34 -8.38
N GLN A 58 -4.16 -2.03 -8.25
CA GLN A 58 -4.80 -1.07 -9.13
C GLN A 58 -3.73 -0.17 -9.73
N PHE A 59 -3.85 0.13 -11.01
CA PHE A 59 -2.94 1.01 -11.74
C PHE A 59 -3.75 2.09 -12.48
N SER A 60 -3.06 3.09 -13.00
CA SER A 60 -3.67 4.07 -13.89
C SER A 60 -3.81 3.51 -15.29
N TYR A 61 -4.90 3.85 -15.97
CA TYR A 61 -5.18 3.44 -17.34
C TYR A 61 -5.68 4.64 -18.15
N ALA A 62 -5.29 4.69 -19.43
CA ALA A 62 -5.95 5.51 -20.43
C ALA A 62 -6.88 4.61 -21.24
N VAL A 63 -8.15 4.99 -21.32
CA VAL A 63 -9.21 4.21 -21.95
C VAL A 63 -9.84 5.05 -23.06
N GLY A 64 -9.68 4.60 -24.29
CA GLY A 64 -10.27 5.23 -25.47
C GLY A 64 -11.76 4.90 -25.60
N ILE A 65 -12.55 5.86 -26.05
CA ILE A 65 -14.00 5.74 -26.26
C ILE A 65 -14.36 6.12 -27.70
N ASP A 66 -15.33 5.41 -28.27
CA ASP A 66 -16.04 5.85 -29.47
C ASP A 66 -16.97 7.02 -29.11
N THR A 67 -16.59 8.24 -29.52
CA THR A 67 -17.38 9.44 -29.25
C THR A 67 -18.72 9.47 -29.99
N LYS A 68 -18.90 8.63 -31.03
CA LYS A 68 -20.16 8.51 -31.77
C LYS A 68 -21.10 7.52 -31.11
N ASN A 69 -20.56 6.43 -30.54
CA ASN A 69 -21.32 5.39 -29.84
C ASN A 69 -20.67 5.08 -28.48
N PRO A 70 -20.73 6.02 -27.52
CA PRO A 70 -20.12 5.82 -26.22
C PRO A 70 -20.82 4.70 -25.44
N PRO A 71 -20.17 4.10 -24.43
CA PRO A 71 -20.81 3.15 -23.54
C PRO A 71 -22.07 3.76 -22.92
N ALA A 72 -23.21 3.08 -23.11
CA ALA A 72 -24.53 3.62 -22.76
C ALA A 72 -24.67 3.96 -21.26
N ASP A 73 -23.97 3.24 -20.38
CA ASP A 73 -24.04 3.43 -18.94
C ASP A 73 -22.67 3.24 -18.27
N LEU A 74 -21.77 4.16 -18.57
CA LEU A 74 -20.42 4.15 -18.00
C LEU A 74 -20.46 4.27 -16.48
N GLU A 75 -21.35 5.10 -15.91
CA GLU A 75 -21.40 5.32 -14.47
C GLU A 75 -21.72 4.04 -13.69
N ASN A 76 -22.74 3.28 -14.12
CA ASN A 76 -23.04 1.99 -13.48
C ASN A 76 -21.92 0.97 -13.70
N LEU A 77 -21.29 0.97 -14.89
CA LEU A 77 -20.14 0.10 -15.15
C LEU A 77 -19.00 0.37 -14.15
N LEU A 78 -18.67 1.65 -13.90
CA LEU A 78 -17.64 2.02 -12.93
C LEU A 78 -18.01 1.62 -11.51
N ARG A 79 -19.27 1.80 -11.12
CA ARG A 79 -19.79 1.42 -9.82
C ARG A 79 -19.71 -0.09 -9.59
N GLU A 80 -20.08 -0.90 -10.57
CA GLU A 80 -20.00 -2.36 -10.48
C GLU A 80 -18.57 -2.88 -10.42
N MET A 81 -17.61 -2.15 -10.99
CA MET A 81 -16.18 -2.45 -10.88
C MET A 81 -15.55 -1.97 -9.56
N ASP A 82 -16.32 -1.33 -8.66
CA ASP A 82 -15.85 -0.67 -7.43
C ASP A 82 -14.72 0.34 -7.70
N VAL A 83 -14.83 1.10 -8.81
CA VAL A 83 -13.92 2.21 -9.11
C VAL A 83 -14.31 3.40 -8.23
N THR A 84 -13.54 3.63 -7.18
CA THR A 84 -13.83 4.69 -6.19
C THR A 84 -13.08 5.99 -6.44
N ASP A 85 -11.97 5.94 -7.17
CA ASP A 85 -11.17 7.12 -7.50
C ASP A 85 -11.78 7.88 -8.68
N GLY A 86 -11.71 9.20 -8.63
CA GLY A 86 -12.17 10.05 -9.72
C GLY A 86 -11.41 9.77 -11.03
N VAL A 87 -12.13 9.90 -12.15
CA VAL A 87 -11.59 9.77 -13.50
C VAL A 87 -11.39 11.14 -14.14
N GLY A 88 -10.36 11.28 -14.97
CA GLY A 88 -10.16 12.44 -15.82
C GLY A 88 -10.62 12.17 -17.25
N ILE A 89 -10.97 13.21 -18.01
CA ILE A 89 -11.28 13.12 -19.44
C ILE A 89 -10.44 14.17 -20.15
N ASN A 90 -9.89 13.85 -21.32
CA ASN A 90 -9.18 14.84 -22.13
C ASN A 90 -10.13 15.83 -22.84
N ASP A 91 -9.58 16.90 -23.40
CA ASP A 91 -10.36 17.95 -24.07
C ASP A 91 -11.14 17.42 -25.28
N ALA A 92 -10.56 16.46 -26.03
CA ALA A 92 -11.22 15.81 -27.16
C ALA A 92 -12.36 14.86 -26.76
N ARG A 93 -12.48 14.54 -25.46
CA ARG A 93 -13.46 13.60 -24.88
C ARG A 93 -13.46 12.20 -25.48
N ASP A 94 -12.34 11.80 -26.10
CA ASP A 94 -12.13 10.48 -26.67
C ASP A 94 -11.36 9.55 -25.73
N THR A 95 -10.85 10.06 -24.61
CA THR A 95 -10.02 9.29 -23.66
C THR A 95 -10.37 9.60 -22.22
N ILE A 96 -10.66 8.55 -21.43
CA ILE A 96 -10.78 8.60 -19.97
C ILE A 96 -9.48 8.13 -19.31
N TYR A 97 -9.00 8.91 -18.34
CA TYR A 97 -7.90 8.56 -17.47
C TYR A 97 -8.39 8.06 -16.13
N PHE A 98 -8.24 6.76 -15.90
CA PHE A 98 -8.46 6.11 -14.62
C PHE A 98 -7.22 6.29 -13.75
N ARG A 99 -7.41 6.75 -12.51
CA ARG A 99 -6.32 6.81 -11.52
C ARG A 99 -6.02 5.45 -10.89
N ALA A 100 -7.07 4.65 -10.72
CA ALA A 100 -6.99 3.36 -10.06
C ALA A 100 -8.00 2.41 -10.69
N LEU A 101 -7.49 1.39 -11.37
CA LEU A 101 -8.30 0.33 -11.97
C LEU A 101 -7.59 -1.01 -11.79
N THR A 102 -8.34 -2.03 -11.41
CA THR A 102 -7.83 -3.41 -11.31
C THR A 102 -7.64 -4.01 -12.69
N ALA A 103 -6.79 -5.05 -12.80
CA ALA A 103 -6.64 -5.80 -14.05
C ALA A 103 -7.98 -6.38 -14.54
N ALA A 104 -8.82 -6.89 -13.64
CA ALA A 104 -10.16 -7.39 -13.98
C ALA A 104 -11.08 -6.27 -14.51
N GLY A 105 -11.03 -5.08 -13.91
CA GLY A 105 -11.77 -3.92 -14.41
C GLY A 105 -11.30 -3.45 -15.79
N ALA A 106 -9.99 -3.47 -16.03
CA ALA A 106 -9.42 -3.16 -17.34
C ALA A 106 -9.87 -4.15 -18.43
N GLU A 107 -9.87 -5.45 -18.13
CA GLU A 107 -10.39 -6.47 -19.05
C GLU A 107 -11.90 -6.33 -19.26
N ARG A 108 -12.67 -5.96 -18.23
CA ARG A 108 -14.10 -5.68 -18.38
C ARG A 108 -14.36 -4.50 -19.32
N LEU A 109 -13.62 -3.40 -19.17
CA LEU A 109 -13.72 -2.25 -20.07
C LEU A 109 -13.34 -2.62 -21.50
N LYS A 110 -12.29 -3.41 -21.69
CA LYS A 110 -11.84 -3.86 -23.02
C LYS A 110 -12.92 -4.63 -23.78
N ASN A 111 -13.81 -5.33 -23.06
CA ASN A 111 -14.91 -6.11 -23.63
C ASN A 111 -16.25 -5.34 -23.63
N THR A 112 -16.25 -4.03 -23.37
CA THR A 112 -17.46 -3.20 -23.34
C THR A 112 -17.66 -2.47 -24.67
N ALA A 113 -18.88 -2.49 -25.19
CA ALA A 113 -19.24 -1.75 -26.40
C ALA A 113 -18.99 -0.23 -26.22
N GLY A 114 -18.42 0.41 -27.24
CA GLY A 114 -18.03 1.81 -27.20
C GLY A 114 -16.65 2.09 -26.58
N ILE A 115 -15.95 1.09 -26.05
CA ILE A 115 -14.53 1.20 -25.68
C ILE A 115 -13.65 0.81 -26.87
N THR A 116 -12.71 1.67 -27.23
CA THR A 116 -11.84 1.48 -28.41
C THR A 116 -10.44 1.03 -28.03
N ALA A 117 -9.95 1.39 -26.83
CA ALA A 117 -8.65 0.99 -26.33
C ALA A 117 -8.61 0.99 -24.80
N VAL A 118 -7.81 0.10 -24.21
CA VAL A 118 -7.50 0.10 -22.77
C VAL A 118 -5.99 -0.06 -22.61
N LYS A 119 -5.32 0.98 -22.13
CA LYS A 119 -3.85 1.01 -22.02
C LYS A 119 -3.41 1.38 -20.61
N ARG A 120 -2.72 0.45 -19.94
CA ARG A 120 -2.07 0.73 -18.65
C ARG A 120 -1.03 1.84 -18.85
N GLN A 121 -1.09 2.86 -17.99
CA GLN A 121 -0.07 3.89 -17.95
C GLN A 121 1.16 3.34 -17.24
N ILE A 122 2.34 3.67 -17.74
CA ILE A 122 3.61 3.29 -17.12
C ILE A 122 4.47 4.55 -17.10
N SER A 123 4.92 4.96 -15.92
CA SER A 123 5.83 6.09 -15.75
C SER A 123 7.09 5.89 -16.58
N ARG A 124 7.47 6.92 -17.34
CA ARG A 124 8.71 6.98 -18.11
C ARG A 124 9.60 8.11 -17.56
N GLY A 125 10.91 7.93 -17.66
CA GLY A 125 11.89 8.88 -17.13
C GLY A 125 12.13 8.74 -15.62
N VAL A 126 12.63 9.80 -15.01
CA VAL A 126 13.06 9.84 -13.61
C VAL A 126 12.12 10.71 -12.79
N GLU A 127 11.74 10.23 -11.61
CA GLU A 127 10.96 10.98 -10.62
C GLU A 127 11.85 11.33 -9.41
N GLN A 128 11.85 12.59 -9.00
CA GLN A 128 12.78 13.10 -7.97
C GLN A 128 12.49 12.58 -6.55
N ASN A 129 11.22 12.28 -6.27
CA ASN A 129 10.76 11.90 -4.93
C ASN A 129 10.82 10.39 -4.67
N ILE A 130 11.41 9.62 -5.59
CA ILE A 130 11.55 8.18 -5.42
C ILE A 130 12.75 7.89 -4.52
N PHE A 131 12.52 7.12 -3.47
CA PHE A 131 13.56 6.61 -2.58
C PHE A 131 14.67 5.92 -3.39
N PRO A 132 15.96 6.08 -3.05
CA PRO A 132 16.53 6.91 -1.98
C PRO A 132 16.90 8.33 -2.44
N ASN A 133 16.16 8.91 -3.39
CA ASN A 133 16.37 10.25 -3.95
C ASN A 133 17.69 10.41 -4.73
N ILE A 134 18.12 9.35 -5.41
CA ILE A 134 19.29 9.35 -6.31
C ILE A 134 18.95 9.70 -7.77
N ASN A 135 17.69 10.04 -8.05
CA ASN A 135 17.22 10.47 -9.38
C ASN A 135 17.55 9.47 -10.51
N LYS A 136 17.30 8.18 -10.28
CA LYS A 136 17.47 7.12 -11.30
C LYS A 136 16.17 6.39 -11.68
N TRP A 137 15.14 6.53 -10.86
CA TRP A 137 13.98 5.65 -10.89
C TRP A 137 12.68 6.43 -10.94
N ASN A 138 11.60 5.72 -11.23
CA ASN A 138 10.22 6.20 -11.12
C ASN A 138 9.38 5.18 -10.36
N GLN A 139 8.12 5.50 -10.06
CA GLN A 139 7.21 4.63 -9.31
C GLN A 139 6.98 3.22 -9.92
N ASP A 140 7.24 3.05 -11.22
CA ASP A 140 7.03 1.81 -11.97
C ASP A 140 8.33 1.09 -12.34
N ASN A 141 9.48 1.75 -12.21
CA ASN A 141 10.79 1.23 -12.61
C ASN A 141 11.82 1.60 -11.55
N PHE A 142 12.20 0.61 -10.74
CA PHE A 142 12.89 0.81 -9.47
C PHE A 142 13.80 -0.38 -9.15
N GLY A 143 14.94 -0.11 -8.51
CA GLY A 143 15.85 -1.14 -8.04
C GLY A 143 16.72 -1.76 -9.14
N PRO A 144 17.36 -2.90 -8.85
CA PRO A 144 17.22 -3.69 -7.63
C PRO A 144 17.77 -3.00 -6.37
N ILE A 145 17.21 -3.33 -5.21
CA ILE A 145 17.71 -2.93 -3.88
C ILE A 145 17.72 -4.12 -2.93
N TYR A 146 18.61 -4.10 -1.93
CA TYR A 146 18.62 -5.07 -0.84
C TYR A 146 17.73 -4.60 0.32
N ILE A 147 16.85 -5.45 0.81
CA ILE A 147 16.03 -5.19 2.01
C ILE A 147 16.83 -5.61 3.26
N PRO A 148 17.18 -4.66 4.15
CA PRO A 148 18.06 -4.93 5.28
C PRO A 148 17.54 -6.00 6.25
N GLN A 149 18.46 -6.85 6.70
CA GLN A 149 18.21 -7.93 7.67
C GLN A 149 19.08 -7.75 8.91
N LYS A 150 18.50 -8.00 10.08
CA LYS A 150 19.20 -7.95 11.35
C LYS A 150 20.47 -8.81 11.32
N GLY A 151 21.59 -8.24 11.78
CA GLY A 151 22.89 -8.88 11.83
C GLY A 151 23.63 -8.95 10.49
N LYS A 152 23.02 -8.54 9.38
CA LYS A 152 23.72 -8.47 8.09
C LYS A 152 24.60 -7.22 8.03
N THR A 153 25.84 -7.41 7.61
CA THR A 153 26.77 -6.33 7.29
C THR A 153 26.75 -6.00 5.80
N VAL A 154 26.70 -4.72 5.46
CA VAL A 154 26.84 -4.20 4.09
C VAL A 154 28.00 -3.22 4.02
N ALA A 155 28.62 -3.11 2.84
CA ALA A 155 29.58 -2.04 2.57
C ALA A 155 28.86 -0.69 2.56
N LEU A 156 29.51 0.34 3.14
CA LEU A 156 29.01 1.70 3.19
C LEU A 156 29.94 2.62 2.38
N THR A 157 29.49 2.95 1.18
CA THR A 157 30.08 3.91 0.23
C THR A 157 29.15 5.09 -0.01
N LEU A 158 29.61 6.15 -0.67
CA LEU A 158 28.78 7.30 -1.05
C LEU A 158 27.58 6.92 -1.92
N GLU A 159 27.69 5.85 -2.73
CA GLU A 159 26.62 5.33 -3.58
C GLU A 159 25.58 4.54 -2.79
N SER A 160 26.01 3.78 -1.78
CA SER A 160 25.11 2.97 -0.94
C SER A 160 24.49 3.77 0.21
N LEU A 161 25.14 4.85 0.65
CA LEU A 161 24.73 5.64 1.79
C LEU A 161 23.28 6.17 1.68
N PRO A 162 22.79 6.66 0.53
CA PRO A 162 21.41 7.12 0.40
C PRO A 162 20.37 6.07 0.82
N PHE A 163 20.64 4.79 0.57
CA PHE A 163 19.73 3.70 0.92
C PHE A 163 19.66 3.48 2.44
N TYR A 164 20.78 3.60 3.14
CA TYR A 164 20.89 3.20 4.54
C TYR A 164 20.96 4.38 5.51
N LYS A 165 21.13 5.61 5.03
CA LYS A 165 21.24 6.82 5.86
C LYS A 165 20.10 6.91 6.87
N ARG A 166 18.85 6.78 6.41
CA ARG A 166 17.67 6.88 7.28
C ARG A 166 17.62 5.76 8.32
N ILE A 167 18.04 4.55 7.94
CA ILE A 167 18.16 3.42 8.88
C ILE A 167 19.11 3.78 10.01
N ILE A 168 20.31 4.23 9.64
CA ILE A 168 21.38 4.55 10.59
C ILE A 168 20.98 5.71 11.49
N THR A 169 20.39 6.79 10.97
CA THR A 169 20.14 8.03 11.73
C THR A 169 18.81 8.09 12.46
N ASP A 170 17.76 7.51 11.89
CA ASP A 170 16.38 7.73 12.35
C ASP A 170 15.79 6.50 13.05
N TYR A 171 16.24 5.30 12.68
CA TYR A 171 15.64 4.04 13.15
C TYR A 171 16.54 3.26 14.11
N GLU A 172 17.86 3.35 13.97
CA GLU A 172 18.79 2.64 14.84
C GLU A 172 19.54 3.60 15.78
N ILE A 173 19.88 3.08 16.95
CA ILE A 173 20.62 3.77 18.01
C ILE A 173 21.99 3.11 18.19
N ASP A 174 22.95 3.83 18.77
CA ASP A 174 24.25 3.30 19.14
C ASP A 174 24.16 2.31 20.31
N ASP A 175 25.28 1.70 20.68
CA ASP A 175 25.31 0.69 21.74
C ASP A 175 25.08 1.28 23.15
N ASN A 176 25.15 2.61 23.28
CA ASN A 176 24.88 3.34 24.51
C ASN A 176 23.42 3.85 24.57
N GLY A 177 22.60 3.53 23.56
CA GLY A 177 21.20 3.95 23.48
C GLY A 177 20.98 5.37 22.91
N ASN A 178 22.01 5.99 22.33
CA ASN A 178 21.94 7.33 21.76
C ASN A 178 21.65 7.29 20.25
N LYS A 179 21.09 8.38 19.72
CA LYS A 179 20.99 8.53 18.25
C LYS A 179 22.36 8.58 17.61
N ASN A 180 22.48 7.93 16.45
CA ASN A 180 23.68 7.97 15.64
C ASN A 180 23.91 9.35 15.00
N ASP A 181 25.14 9.86 15.10
CA ASP A 181 25.65 11.01 14.35
C ASP A 181 26.39 10.53 13.11
N LEU A 182 25.76 10.66 11.94
CA LEU A 182 26.32 10.26 10.65
C LEU A 182 26.75 11.50 9.86
N LYS A 183 28.05 11.59 9.55
CA LYS A 183 28.67 12.70 8.81
C LYS A 183 29.43 12.18 7.59
N VAL A 184 29.44 12.99 6.54
CA VAL A 184 30.23 12.75 5.32
C VAL A 184 31.19 13.92 5.16
N THR A 185 32.49 13.64 5.02
CA THR A 185 33.53 14.66 4.83
C THR A 185 34.43 14.23 3.68
N GLY A 186 34.28 14.88 2.53
CA GLY A 186 34.88 14.40 1.29
C GLY A 186 34.37 13.00 0.96
N ASN A 187 35.29 12.02 0.95
CA ASN A 187 34.97 10.61 0.69
C ASN A 187 34.86 9.77 1.98
N GLU A 188 35.08 10.36 3.15
CA GLU A 188 34.98 9.65 4.43
C GLU A 188 33.56 9.69 4.99
N ILE A 189 33.06 8.53 5.41
CA ILE A 189 31.82 8.41 6.17
C ILE A 189 32.18 8.17 7.62
N ARG A 190 31.69 9.03 8.51
CA ARG A 190 31.92 8.97 9.96
C ARG A 190 30.63 8.70 10.70
N LEU A 191 30.64 7.70 11.56
CA LEU A 191 29.55 7.35 12.47
C LEU A 191 30.03 7.54 13.90
N ASN A 192 29.38 8.44 14.65
CA ASN A 192 29.74 8.78 16.03
C ASN A 192 31.23 9.14 16.17
N GLY A 193 31.73 9.93 15.20
CA GLY A 193 33.14 10.39 15.12
C GLY A 193 34.13 9.40 14.50
N LYS A 194 33.77 8.12 14.36
CA LYS A 194 34.65 7.06 13.82
C LYS A 194 34.44 6.88 12.32
N VAL A 195 35.53 6.78 11.55
CA VAL A 195 35.45 6.42 10.13
C VAL A 195 34.95 4.98 10.00
N ILE A 196 33.92 4.78 9.16
CA ILE A 196 33.35 3.46 8.89
C ILE A 196 33.26 3.23 7.37
N ASN A 197 33.41 1.97 6.96
CA ASN A 197 33.30 1.52 5.58
C ASN A 197 32.22 0.44 5.40
N SER A 198 31.52 0.10 6.49
CA SER A 198 30.48 -0.91 6.53
C SER A 198 29.52 -0.63 7.67
N TYR A 199 28.32 -1.22 7.59
CA TYR A 199 27.29 -1.10 8.62
C TYR A 199 26.62 -2.44 8.84
N THR A 200 26.36 -2.79 10.10
CA THR A 200 25.64 -4.01 10.50
C THR A 200 24.28 -3.61 11.06
N PHE A 201 23.20 -4.06 10.41
CA PHE A 201 21.85 -3.69 10.81
C PHE A 201 21.46 -4.32 12.15
N LYS A 202 20.81 -3.53 13.01
CA LYS A 202 20.39 -3.94 14.36
C LYS A 202 18.98 -4.52 14.39
N GLN A 203 18.18 -4.28 13.36
CA GLN A 203 16.84 -4.84 13.22
C GLN A 203 16.48 -5.22 11.78
N ASN A 204 15.33 -5.87 11.64
CA ASN A 204 14.76 -6.26 10.36
C ASN A 204 14.01 -5.09 9.71
N TYR A 205 13.98 -5.10 8.38
CA TYR A 205 13.30 -4.10 7.57
C TYR A 205 12.41 -4.74 6.51
N TYR A 206 11.39 -4.00 6.11
CA TYR A 206 10.34 -4.47 5.21
C TYR A 206 10.04 -3.44 4.12
N TRP A 207 9.53 -3.94 3.00
CA TRP A 207 9.05 -3.11 1.90
C TRP A 207 7.54 -3.15 1.81
N MET A 208 6.90 -2.00 2.03
CA MET A 208 5.45 -1.87 2.16
C MET A 208 4.91 -1.05 0.98
N MET A 209 3.95 -1.60 0.22
CA MET A 209 3.31 -0.91 -0.91
C MET A 209 1.79 -0.95 -0.81
N GLY A 210 1.12 0.09 -1.31
CA GLY A 210 -0.34 0.09 -1.41
C GLY A 210 -0.83 -0.71 -2.61
N ASP A 211 -2.05 -1.25 -2.52
CA ASP A 211 -2.67 -1.91 -3.68
C ASP A 211 -3.05 -0.88 -4.76
N ASN A 212 -3.37 0.38 -4.40
CA ASN A 212 -3.55 1.46 -5.37
C ASN A 212 -2.18 2.03 -5.82
N ARG A 213 -1.53 1.38 -6.79
CA ARG A 213 -0.11 1.52 -7.09
C ARG A 213 0.30 2.92 -7.57
N HIS A 214 -0.52 3.64 -8.33
CA HIS A 214 -0.17 5.00 -8.75
C HIS A 214 -0.75 6.09 -7.83
N ASN A 215 -1.51 5.71 -6.82
CA ASN A 215 -2.13 6.64 -5.87
C ASN A 215 -1.89 6.20 -4.42
N SER A 216 -0.67 5.75 -4.14
CA SER A 216 -0.26 5.29 -2.81
C SER A 216 1.10 5.88 -2.45
N GLU A 217 1.11 6.71 -1.41
CA GLU A 217 2.34 7.02 -0.69
C GLU A 217 2.78 5.78 0.10
N ASP A 218 3.94 5.23 -0.23
CA ASP A 218 4.46 3.98 0.30
C ASP A 218 5.99 3.88 0.21
N SER A 219 6.57 2.68 0.40
CA SER A 219 8.02 2.47 0.49
C SER A 219 8.79 2.96 -0.74
N ARG A 220 8.15 3.08 -1.91
CA ARG A 220 8.77 3.72 -3.08
C ARG A 220 9.19 5.18 -2.84
N TYR A 221 8.56 5.85 -1.88
CA TYR A 221 8.83 7.25 -1.54
C TYR A 221 9.55 7.37 -0.19
N TRP A 222 9.09 6.66 0.85
CA TRP A 222 9.66 6.79 2.19
C TRP A 222 10.74 5.75 2.55
N GLY A 223 10.94 4.73 1.71
CA GLY A 223 11.94 3.68 1.89
C GLY A 223 11.50 2.56 2.83
N TYR A 224 12.49 1.99 3.52
CA TYR A 224 12.32 0.83 4.38
C TYR A 224 11.46 1.12 5.61
N VAL A 225 10.66 0.13 6.02
CA VAL A 225 9.89 0.14 7.26
C VAL A 225 10.58 -0.79 8.27
N PRO A 226 11.06 -0.29 9.42
CA PRO A 226 11.65 -1.14 10.46
C PRO A 226 10.60 -2.04 11.14
N GLU A 227 11.05 -3.18 11.65
CA GLU A 227 10.21 -4.17 12.35
C GLU A 227 9.42 -3.56 13.51
N ASP A 228 10.04 -2.67 14.29
CA ASP A 228 9.42 -1.99 15.43
C ASP A 228 8.33 -0.95 15.04
N HIS A 229 8.16 -0.65 13.76
CA HIS A 229 7.07 0.18 13.24
C HIS A 229 5.89 -0.64 12.70
N ILE A 230 5.95 -1.98 12.77
CA ILE A 230 4.85 -2.86 12.39
C ILE A 230 3.95 -3.08 13.60
N VAL A 231 2.77 -2.47 13.58
CA VAL A 231 1.76 -2.62 14.65
C VAL A 231 1.08 -3.98 14.61
N GLY A 232 0.82 -4.52 13.41
CA GLY A 232 0.19 -5.83 13.26
C GLY A 232 -0.41 -6.08 11.89
N LYS A 233 -1.10 -7.22 11.76
CA LYS A 233 -1.77 -7.66 10.53
C LYS A 233 -3.28 -7.47 10.67
N PRO A 234 -3.94 -6.71 9.79
CA PRO A 234 -5.40 -6.69 9.73
C PRO A 234 -5.95 -8.09 9.46
N VAL A 235 -7.01 -8.49 10.18
CA VAL A 235 -7.63 -9.82 10.02
C VAL A 235 -9.10 -9.76 9.60
N PHE A 236 -9.77 -8.63 9.85
CA PHE A 236 -11.23 -8.55 9.74
C PHE A 236 -11.73 -7.14 9.41
N ILE A 237 -12.67 -7.04 8.47
CA ILE A 237 -13.45 -5.83 8.21
C ILE A 237 -14.71 -5.93 9.05
N TRP A 238 -14.73 -5.26 10.20
CA TRP A 238 -15.93 -5.23 11.04
C TRP A 238 -17.04 -4.38 10.43
N MET A 239 -16.69 -3.37 9.62
CA MET A 239 -17.62 -2.43 9.04
C MET A 239 -17.07 -1.77 7.77
N SER A 240 -17.96 -1.44 6.82
CA SER A 240 -17.58 -0.83 5.53
C SER A 240 -18.68 0.08 5.01
N TRP A 241 -18.36 1.36 4.78
CA TRP A 241 -19.33 2.40 4.37
C TRP A 241 -18.89 3.01 3.04
N ASP A 242 -19.85 3.22 2.14
CA ASP A 242 -19.68 4.00 0.93
C ASP A 242 -19.88 5.48 1.24
N ALA A 243 -18.86 6.32 1.06
CA ALA A 243 -18.96 7.75 1.39
C ALA A 243 -20.04 8.46 0.57
N ASN A 244 -20.32 7.97 -0.65
CA ASN A 244 -21.27 8.55 -1.59
C ASN A 244 -22.69 7.94 -1.47
N GLY A 245 -22.87 6.91 -0.65
CA GLY A 245 -24.14 6.22 -0.50
C GLY A 245 -25.16 7.01 0.34
N LYS A 246 -26.46 6.76 0.10
CA LYS A 246 -27.57 7.38 0.84
C LYS A 246 -28.30 6.34 1.72
N GLY A 247 -28.68 6.74 2.93
CA GLY A 247 -29.44 5.90 3.85
C GLY A 247 -28.75 4.56 4.16
N LEU A 248 -29.52 3.47 4.21
CA LEU A 248 -28.99 2.13 4.47
C LEU A 248 -28.15 1.56 3.31
N ASN A 249 -28.30 2.10 2.09
CA ASN A 249 -27.46 1.73 0.94
C ASN A 249 -26.03 2.26 1.07
N LYS A 250 -25.75 3.08 2.10
CA LYS A 250 -24.39 3.49 2.46
C LYS A 250 -23.56 2.33 3.01
N VAL A 251 -24.19 1.33 3.61
CA VAL A 251 -23.44 0.20 4.18
C VAL A 251 -23.14 -0.81 3.07
N ARG A 252 -21.85 -1.14 2.90
CA ARG A 252 -21.39 -2.15 1.95
C ARG A 252 -21.50 -3.53 2.59
N TRP A 253 -22.72 -4.06 2.66
CA TRP A 253 -23.06 -5.28 3.41
C TRP A 253 -22.24 -6.52 3.01
N ASP A 254 -21.78 -6.58 1.75
CA ASP A 254 -20.88 -7.61 1.22
C ASP A 254 -19.45 -7.54 1.80
N ARG A 255 -19.07 -6.38 2.34
CA ARG A 255 -17.76 -6.15 2.98
C ARG A 255 -17.82 -6.16 4.51
N VAL A 256 -19.01 -6.05 5.09
CA VAL A 256 -19.21 -6.13 6.54
C VAL A 256 -18.97 -7.57 7.00
N PHE A 257 -18.20 -7.73 8.08
CA PHE A 257 -17.82 -9.01 8.67
C PHE A 257 -17.02 -9.90 7.69
N THR A 258 -16.11 -9.30 6.94
CA THR A 258 -15.33 -10.00 5.91
C THR A 258 -13.89 -10.22 6.35
N THR A 259 -13.35 -11.42 6.10
CA THR A 259 -11.94 -11.73 6.37
C THR A 259 -11.02 -11.05 5.37
N VAL A 260 -9.90 -10.49 5.83
CA VAL A 260 -8.91 -9.84 4.94
C VAL A 260 -7.68 -10.72 4.69
N SER A 261 -7.49 -11.75 5.51
CA SER A 261 -6.44 -12.75 5.37
C SER A 261 -7.04 -14.13 5.16
N GLY A 262 -6.31 -15.00 4.44
CA GLY A 262 -6.71 -16.37 4.14
C GLY A 262 -6.55 -16.69 2.66
N GLU A 263 -6.86 -17.93 2.31
CA GLU A 263 -6.88 -18.42 0.93
C GLU A 263 -8.24 -18.11 0.26
N GLY A 264 -8.27 -18.11 -1.07
CA GLY A 264 -9.49 -17.85 -1.84
C GLY A 264 -9.99 -16.40 -1.78
N GLN A 265 -11.20 -16.17 -2.29
CA GLN A 265 -11.87 -14.86 -2.28
C GLN A 265 -12.32 -14.43 -0.86
N PRO A 266 -12.39 -13.11 -0.57
CA PRO A 266 -12.96 -12.61 0.68
C PRO A 266 -14.40 -13.06 0.89
N GLN A 267 -14.72 -13.57 2.09
CA GLN A 267 -16.05 -14.03 2.45
C GLN A 267 -16.61 -13.21 3.61
N SER A 268 -17.81 -12.67 3.43
CA SER A 268 -18.58 -12.04 4.51
C SER A 268 -19.30 -13.10 5.34
N TYR A 269 -19.13 -13.02 6.65
CA TYR A 269 -19.83 -13.85 7.64
C TYR A 269 -21.02 -13.12 8.26
N PHE A 270 -21.40 -11.95 7.74
CA PHE A 270 -22.45 -11.11 8.36
C PHE A 270 -23.79 -11.84 8.47
N LYS A 271 -24.21 -12.55 7.41
CA LYS A 271 -25.47 -13.32 7.41
C LYS A 271 -25.43 -14.47 8.43
N ILE A 272 -24.31 -15.18 8.50
CA ILE A 272 -24.12 -16.27 9.46
C ILE A 272 -24.16 -15.73 10.88
N PHE A 273 -23.50 -14.59 11.13
CA PHE A 273 -23.55 -13.90 12.42
C PHE A 273 -24.97 -13.55 12.84
N LEU A 274 -25.80 -12.99 11.95
CA LEU A 274 -27.19 -12.66 12.25
C LEU A 274 -28.03 -13.91 12.58
N ILE A 275 -27.81 -15.02 11.88
CA ILE A 275 -28.50 -16.29 12.16
C ILE A 275 -28.12 -16.81 13.56
N VAL A 276 -26.83 -16.80 13.90
CA VAL A 276 -26.34 -17.24 15.22
C VAL A 276 -26.87 -16.31 16.32
N LEU A 277 -26.90 -15.00 16.08
CA LEU A 277 -27.42 -14.02 17.01
C LEU A 277 -28.93 -14.21 17.27
N ALA A 278 -29.71 -14.44 16.23
CA ALA A 278 -31.14 -14.75 16.36
C ALA A 278 -31.35 -16.06 17.13
N ALA A 279 -30.60 -17.11 16.81
CA ALA A 279 -30.66 -18.39 17.51
C ALA A 279 -30.31 -18.24 19.01
N PHE A 280 -29.31 -17.41 19.34
CA PHE A 280 -28.93 -17.10 20.72
C PHE A 280 -30.10 -16.46 21.48
N PHE A 281 -30.73 -15.42 20.95
CA PHE A 281 -31.84 -14.75 21.63
C PHE A 281 -33.10 -15.62 21.73
N VAL A 282 -33.39 -16.44 20.71
CA VAL A 282 -34.49 -17.41 20.77
C VAL A 282 -34.21 -18.45 21.86
N GLY A 283 -33.00 -19.00 21.92
CA GLY A 283 -32.59 -19.93 22.97
C GLY A 283 -32.66 -19.31 24.36
N GLU A 284 -32.18 -18.08 24.52
CA GLU A 284 -32.25 -17.31 25.76
C GLU A 284 -33.69 -17.08 26.22
N TYR A 285 -34.60 -16.72 25.30
CA TYR A 285 -36.03 -16.54 25.58
C TYR A 285 -36.66 -17.81 26.15
N PHE A 286 -36.44 -18.96 25.50
CA PHE A 286 -36.98 -20.24 25.96
C PHE A 286 -36.36 -20.71 27.29
N TRP A 287 -35.06 -20.47 27.49
CA TRP A 287 -34.38 -20.80 28.75
C TRP A 287 -34.94 -19.99 29.92
N LYS A 288 -35.10 -18.67 29.76
CA LYS A 288 -35.74 -17.80 30.77
C LYS A 288 -37.18 -18.19 31.05
N LYS A 289 -37.95 -18.58 30.02
CA LYS A 289 -39.33 -19.05 30.18
C LYS A 289 -39.40 -20.34 30.98
N ARG A 290 -38.48 -21.29 30.75
CA ARG A 290 -38.41 -22.54 31.52
C ARG A 290 -38.12 -22.28 33.00
N ASN A 291 -37.16 -21.39 33.30
CA ASN A 291 -36.76 -21.09 34.67
C ASN A 291 -37.78 -20.24 35.45
N LYS A 292 -38.76 -19.62 34.78
CA LYS A 292 -39.90 -18.94 35.45
C LYS A 292 -41.05 -19.89 35.82
N ASN A 293 -41.06 -21.08 35.22
CA ASN A 293 -42.10 -22.10 35.42
C ASN A 293 -41.63 -23.25 36.35
N ILE A 294 -40.50 -23.05 37.04
CA ILE A 294 -39.94 -23.90 38.11
C ILE A 294 -39.92 -23.03 39.36
#